data_AF-A0A0N5CXM7-F1
#
_entry.id   AF-A0A0N5CXM7-F1
#
_cell.length_a   1.000
_cell.length_b   1.000
_cell.length_c   1.000
_cell.angle_alpha   90.00
_cell.angle_beta   90.00
_cell.angle_gamma   90.00
#
_symmetry.space_group_name_H-M   'P 1'
#
loop_
_entity.id
_entity.type
_entity.pdbx_description
1 polymer ?
#
loop_
_entity_poly.entity_id
_entity_poly.type
_entity_poly.pdbx_seq_one_letter_code
_entity_poly.pdbx_strand_id
1 'polypeptide(L)'
;MSVLVEEKIENEAKISTNKNELIKNHELMEWHAISGVLAVTTFTDKVGSAINFFTPQARKSEYEPIHKPYVRITHICWHPVIEIIAAGYDTGEVLLRFVQTKKGNIEIERV
;
A
#
# COMPACT_ATOMS: atom_id res chain seq x y z
N MET A 1 28.06 -6.05 0.45
CA MET A 1 27.82 -7.51 0.52
C MET A 1 26.38 -7.70 0.96
N SER A 2 25.52 -8.22 0.10
CA SER A 2 24.14 -8.61 0.46
C SER A 2 24.10 -10.12 0.61
N VAL A 3 23.62 -10.60 1.77
CA VAL A 3 23.37 -12.01 2.03
C VAL A 3 21.88 -12.22 1.82
N LEU A 4 21.51 -12.99 0.80
CA LEU A 4 20.15 -13.51 0.65
C LEU A 4 20.05 -14.72 1.58
N VAL A 5 19.32 -14.55 2.69
CA VAL A 5 18.89 -15.68 3.51
C VAL A 5 17.50 -16.05 3.04
N GLU A 6 17.41 -17.04 2.16
CA GLU A 6 16.13 -17.68 1.85
C GLU A 6 15.83 -18.67 2.97
N GLU A 7 15.07 -18.23 3.97
CA GLU A 7 14.51 -19.12 4.97
C GLU A 7 13.30 -19.84 4.35
N LYS A 8 13.48 -21.14 4.08
CA LYS A 8 12.44 -22.04 3.56
C LYS A 8 11.36 -22.21 4.63
N ILE A 9 10.26 -21.45 4.53
CA ILE A 9 9.07 -21.66 5.37
C ILE A 9 8.24 -22.80 4.76
N GLU A 10 8.64 -24.03 5.02
CA GLU A 10 7.73 -25.18 4.99
C GLU A 10 7.05 -25.26 6.36
N ASN A 11 5.78 -24.85 6.43
CA ASN A 11 4.69 -25.63 7.05
C ASN A 11 3.40 -24.80 7.20
N GLU A 12 2.39 -25.25 6.45
CA GLU A 12 1.01 -25.43 6.88
C GLU A 12 0.30 -24.27 7.60
N ALA A 13 -0.26 -23.35 6.81
CA ALA A 13 -1.45 -22.60 7.21
C ALA A 13 -2.58 -22.90 6.22
N LYS A 14 -3.32 -23.96 6.53
CA LYS A 14 -4.77 -24.14 6.33
C LYS A 14 -5.36 -23.27 5.22
N ILE A 15 -5.67 -23.91 4.08
CA ILE A 15 -6.66 -23.44 3.12
C ILE A 15 -7.98 -23.26 3.89
N SER A 16 -8.20 -22.05 4.40
CA SER A 16 -9.47 -21.64 4.98
C SER A 16 -10.41 -21.45 3.81
N THR A 17 -11.30 -22.43 3.68
CA THR A 17 -12.38 -22.44 2.71
C THR A 17 -13.43 -21.41 3.14
N ASN A 18 -13.14 -20.11 2.95
CA ASN A 18 -14.16 -19.06 2.97
C ASN A 18 -14.25 -18.46 1.55
N LYS A 19 -15.22 -18.97 0.79
CA LYS A 19 -15.58 -18.53 -0.57
C LYS A 19 -16.18 -17.12 -0.57
N ASN A 20 -15.38 -16.09 -0.26
CA ASN A 20 -15.63 -14.69 -0.62
C ASN A 20 -14.45 -13.74 -0.32
N GLU A 21 -13.26 -14.24 0.04
CA GLU A 21 -12.06 -13.39 0.00
C GLU A 21 -11.62 -13.23 -1.45
N LEU A 22 -11.96 -12.08 -2.03
CA LEU A 22 -11.35 -11.56 -3.25
C LEU A 22 -9.82 -11.62 -3.07
N ILE A 23 -9.17 -12.52 -3.80
CA ILE A 23 -7.71 -12.66 -3.81
C ILE A 23 -7.13 -11.31 -4.23
N LYS A 24 -6.58 -10.57 -3.27
CA LYS A 24 -5.89 -9.31 -3.52
C LYS A 24 -4.44 -9.66 -3.82
N ASN A 25 -4.08 -9.64 -5.10
CA ASN A 25 -2.69 -9.81 -5.49
C ASN A 25 -1.93 -8.51 -5.25
N HIS A 26 -0.74 -8.61 -4.66
CA HIS A 26 0.21 -7.50 -4.63
C HIS A 26 0.83 -7.34 -6.02
N GLU A 27 0.80 -6.13 -6.58
CA GLU A 27 1.26 -5.92 -7.96
C GLU A 27 2.58 -5.15 -8.00
N LEU A 28 2.64 -4.01 -7.32
CA LEU A 28 3.79 -3.11 -7.29
C LEU A 28 4.13 -2.76 -5.86
N MET A 29 5.41 -2.53 -5.58
CA MET A 29 5.87 -2.06 -4.29
C MET A 29 7.07 -1.13 -4.42
N GLU A 30 7.11 -0.08 -3.61
CA GLU A 30 8.19 0.91 -3.65
C GLU A 30 8.39 1.56 -2.29
N TRP A 31 9.66 1.67 -1.88
CA TRP A 31 10.06 2.37 -0.66
C TRP A 31 10.20 3.86 -0.92
N HIS A 32 9.66 4.68 -0.03
CA HIS A 32 10.03 6.08 0.04
C HIS A 32 11.45 6.21 0.58
N ALA A 33 12.31 6.95 -0.13
CA ALA A 33 13.75 6.96 0.11
C ALA A 33 14.18 7.50 1.48
N ILE A 34 13.41 8.42 2.06
CA ILE A 34 13.77 9.11 3.31
C ILE A 34 12.97 8.59 4.50
N SER A 35 11.64 8.57 4.40
CA SER A 35 10.78 8.16 5.51
C SER A 35 10.73 6.63 5.73
N GLY A 36 11.22 5.85 4.77
CA GLY A 36 11.22 4.39 4.86
C GLY A 36 9.82 3.79 4.83
N VAL A 37 8.82 4.52 4.35
CA VAL A 37 7.46 4.01 4.18
C VAL A 37 7.40 3.16 2.91
N LEU A 38 6.82 1.96 2.98
CA LEU A 38 6.60 1.10 1.84
C LEU A 38 5.19 1.31 1.29
N ALA A 39 5.06 1.72 0.04
CA ALA A 39 3.80 1.63 -0.70
C ALA A 39 3.67 0.26 -1.34
N VAL A 40 2.52 -0.38 -1.19
CA VAL A 40 2.18 -1.65 -1.84
C VAL A 40 0.82 -1.51 -2.51
N THR A 41 0.77 -1.80 -3.80
CA THR A 41 -0.48 -1.81 -4.55
C THR A 41 -1.14 -3.18 -4.49
N THR A 42 -2.47 -3.17 -4.45
CA THR A 42 -3.30 -4.37 -4.60
C THR A 42 -4.37 -4.09 -5.63
N PHE A 43 -4.75 -5.09 -6.40
CA PHE A 43 -5.83 -4.97 -7.37
C PHE A 43 -6.80 -6.14 -7.29
N THR A 44 -8.08 -5.86 -7.52
CA THR A 44 -9.06 -6.91 -7.79
C THR A 44 -10.19 -6.38 -8.67
N ASP A 45 -10.59 -7.15 -9.68
CA ASP A 45 -11.58 -6.73 -10.69
C ASP A 45 -12.91 -6.21 -10.11
N LYS A 46 -13.36 -6.73 -8.96
CA LYS A 46 -14.63 -6.31 -8.33
C LYS A 46 -14.55 -5.00 -7.57
N VAL A 47 -13.37 -4.62 -7.09
CA VAL A 47 -13.17 -3.47 -6.18
C VAL A 47 -12.36 -2.37 -6.85
N GLY A 48 -11.41 -2.71 -7.71
CA GLY A 48 -10.40 -1.82 -8.27
C GLY A 48 -9.07 -1.95 -7.56
N SER A 49 -8.29 -0.87 -7.59
CA SER A 49 -6.96 -0.79 -7.03
C SER A 49 -6.93 -0.09 -5.68
N ALA A 50 -5.95 -0.46 -4.87
CA ALA A 50 -5.63 0.22 -3.64
C ALA A 50 -4.11 0.36 -3.46
N ILE A 51 -3.67 1.45 -2.85
CA ILE A 51 -2.31 1.66 -2.38
C ILE A 51 -2.36 1.62 -0.86
N ASN A 52 -1.63 0.67 -0.28
CA ASN A 52 -1.48 0.50 1.15
C ASN A 52 -0.08 0.91 1.57
N PHE A 53 0.05 1.47 2.76
CA PHE A 53 1.31 1.97 3.28
C PHE A 53 1.73 1.19 4.53
N PHE A 54 2.99 0.79 4.57
CA PHE A 54 3.58 0.01 5.66
C PHE A 54 4.81 0.72 6.22
N THR A 55 5.04 0.53 7.52
CA THR A 55 6.24 1.04 8.20
C THR A 55 7.46 0.17 7.86
N PRO A 56 8.70 0.65 8.11
CA PRO A 56 9.91 -0.15 7.94
C PRO A 56 9.90 -1.50 8.67
N GLN A 57 9.10 -1.62 9.74
CA GLN A 57 8.94 -2.83 10.56
C GLN A 57 7.81 -3.74 10.06
N ALA A 58 7.38 -3.59 8.80
CA ALA A 58 6.29 -4.34 8.18
C ALA A 58 4.94 -4.23 8.91
N ARG A 59 4.73 -3.15 9.67
CA ARG A 59 3.44 -2.86 10.31
C ARG A 59 2.59 -1.99 9.40
N LYS A 60 1.26 -2.09 9.52
CA LYS A 60 0.35 -1.17 8.85
C LYS A 60 0.64 0.25 9.35
N SER A 61 0.90 1.18 8.43
CA SER A 61 1.15 2.57 8.79
C SER A 61 -0.15 3.29 9.21
N GLU A 62 0.00 4.47 9.78
CA GLU A 62 -1.10 5.36 10.11
C GLU A 62 -1.68 6.09 8.90
N TYR A 63 -1.05 5.94 7.73
CA TYR A 63 -1.52 6.55 6.50
C TYR A 63 -2.83 5.92 6.02
N GLU A 64 -3.70 6.77 5.49
CA GLU A 64 -4.92 6.33 4.84
C GLU A 64 -4.60 5.64 3.52
N PRO A 65 -5.10 4.41 3.30
CA PRO A 65 -4.98 3.77 2.00
C PRO A 65 -5.66 4.59 0.91
N ILE A 66 -5.07 4.61 -0.27
CA ILE A 66 -5.66 5.27 -1.44
C ILE A 66 -6.44 4.21 -2.22
N HIS A 67 -7.72 4.46 -2.47
CA HIS A 67 -8.58 3.55 -3.22
C HIS A 67 -9.03 4.18 -4.54
N LYS A 68 -9.04 3.41 -5.62
CA LYS A 68 -9.66 3.82 -6.88
C LYS A 68 -10.46 2.67 -7.51
N PRO A 69 -11.77 2.84 -7.73
CA PRO A 69 -12.63 1.76 -8.16
C PRO A 69 -12.42 1.40 -9.64
N TYR A 70 -12.51 0.10 -9.95
CA TYR A 70 -12.52 -0.47 -11.31
C TYR A 70 -11.35 -0.12 -12.23
N VAL A 71 -10.24 0.38 -11.69
CA VAL A 71 -9.04 0.72 -12.47
C VAL A 71 -7.81 0.08 -11.86
N ARG A 72 -6.87 -0.30 -12.70
CA ARG A 72 -5.63 -0.95 -12.29
C ARG A 72 -4.49 0.06 -12.24
N ILE A 73 -3.65 -0.04 -11.22
CA ILE A 73 -2.42 0.75 -11.13
C ILE A 73 -1.37 0.05 -11.98
N THR A 74 -0.78 0.77 -12.93
CA THR A 74 0.28 0.25 -13.80
C THR A 74 1.66 0.67 -13.31
N HIS A 75 1.76 1.84 -12.66
CA HIS A 75 3.02 2.39 -12.18
C HIS A 75 2.80 3.16 -10.88
N ILE A 76 3.79 3.11 -9.99
CA ILE A 76 3.93 4.00 -8.84
C ILE A 76 5.31 4.63 -8.84
N CYS A 77 5.41 5.86 -8.34
CA CYS A 77 6.69 6.50 -8.01
C CYS A 77 6.55 7.41 -6.80
N TRP A 78 7.50 7.34 -5.87
CA TRP A 78 7.61 8.30 -4.79
C TRP A 78 8.30 9.59 -5.25
N HIS A 79 7.87 10.73 -4.71
CA HIS A 79 8.70 11.93 -4.75
C HIS A 79 9.96 11.67 -3.89
N PRO A 80 11.17 12.07 -4.32
CA PRO A 80 12.42 11.67 -3.66
C PRO A 80 12.67 12.29 -2.27
N VAL A 81 11.76 13.13 -1.76
CA VAL A 81 12.02 13.97 -0.58
C VAL A 81 10.79 14.12 0.28
N ILE A 82 9.66 14.46 -0.35
CA ILE A 82 8.38 14.73 0.30
C ILE A 82 7.51 13.48 0.15
N GLU A 83 6.63 13.22 1.12
CA GLU A 83 5.70 12.09 1.12
C GLU A 83 4.53 12.30 0.16
N ILE A 84 4.86 12.44 -1.12
CA ILE A 84 3.94 12.46 -2.25
C ILE A 84 4.16 11.17 -3.03
N ILE A 85 3.06 10.50 -3.36
CA ILE A 85 3.07 9.35 -4.27
C ILE A 85 2.34 9.70 -5.55
N ALA A 86 2.94 9.32 -6.68
CA ALA A 86 2.28 9.31 -7.96
C ALA A 86 1.84 7.88 -8.30
N ALA A 87 0.65 7.75 -8.90
CA ALA A 87 0.15 6.48 -9.40
C ALA A 87 -0.44 6.67 -10.81
N GLY A 88 0.08 5.91 -11.77
CA GLY A 88 -0.45 5.82 -13.12
C GLY A 88 -1.45 4.67 -13.23
N TYR A 89 -2.58 4.93 -13.89
CA TYR A 89 -3.63 3.92 -14.11
C TYR A 89 -3.64 3.41 -15.55
N ASP A 90 -4.23 2.24 -15.76
CA ASP A 90 -4.48 1.66 -17.09
C ASP A 90 -5.38 2.52 -17.98
N THR A 91 -6.19 3.41 -17.38
CA THR A 91 -6.98 4.42 -18.09
C THR A 91 -6.16 5.56 -18.69
N GLY A 92 -4.86 5.65 -18.38
CA GLY A 92 -4.00 6.77 -18.77
C GLY A 92 -4.05 7.97 -17.81
N GLU A 93 -4.88 7.91 -16.76
CA GLU A 93 -4.93 8.93 -15.72
C GLU A 93 -3.74 8.80 -14.75
N VAL A 94 -3.36 9.93 -14.15
CA VAL A 94 -2.34 9.98 -13.09
C VAL A 94 -2.92 10.62 -11.85
N LEU A 95 -2.73 9.98 -10.70
CA LEU A 95 -2.99 10.56 -9.39
C LEU A 95 -1.67 11.04 -8.80
N LEU A 96 -1.66 12.27 -8.29
CA LEU A 96 -0.59 12.79 -7.43
C LEU A 96 -1.20 13.14 -6.07
N ARG A 97 -0.67 12.58 -4.98
CA ARG A 97 -1.26 12.81 -3.65
C ARG A 97 -0.21 12.84 -2.55
N PHE A 98 -0.35 13.80 -1.63
CA PHE A 98 0.27 13.70 -0.32
C PHE A 98 -0.29 12.50 0.44
N VAL A 99 0.57 11.75 1.10
CA VAL A 99 0.12 10.67 1.97
C VAL A 99 -0.41 11.29 3.26
N GLN A 100 -1.66 11.00 3.59
CA GLN A 100 -2.36 11.60 4.74
C GLN A 100 -2.37 10.62 5.89
N THR A 101 -1.89 11.06 7.05
CA THR A 101 -2.08 10.33 8.31
C THR A 101 -3.56 10.39 8.68
N LYS A 102 -4.12 9.29 9.19
CA LYS A 102 -5.41 9.33 9.87
C LYS A 102 -5.32 10.40 10.96
N LYS A 103 -6.10 11.48 10.84
CA LYS A 103 -6.17 12.47 11.92
C LYS A 103 -6.56 11.74 13.20
N GLY A 104 -5.66 11.72 14.18
CA GLY A 104 -6.08 11.47 15.56
C GLY A 104 -7.14 12.50 15.91
N ASN A 105 -8.25 12.07 16.52
CA ASN A 105 -9.24 12.98 17.08
C ASN A 105 -8.48 14.00 17.94
N ILE A 106 -8.44 15.25 17.49
CA ILE A 106 -8.02 16.35 18.34
C ILE A 106 -9.23 16.57 19.24
N GLU A 107 -9.25 15.94 20.41
CA GLU A 107 -10.14 16.37 21.49
C GLU A 107 -9.76 17.82 21.81
N ILE A 108 -10.60 18.75 21.35
CA ILE A 108 -10.48 20.15 21.70
C ILE A 108 -11.00 20.24 23.14
N GLU A 109 -10.11 20.13 24.13
CA GLU A 109 -10.44 20.63 25.47
C GLU A 109 -10.72 22.13 25.33
N ARG A 110 -12.00 22.49 25.42
CA ARG A 110 -12.43 23.87 25.61
C ARG A 110 -12.08 24.24 27.05
N VAL A 111 -11.10 25.12 27.21
CA VAL A 111 -10.91 25.91 28.44
C VAL A 111 -11.99 26.98 28.51
#